data_AF-A0A0Q1BNY9-F1
#
_entry.id   AF-A0A0Q1BNY9-F1
#
_cell.length_a   1.000
_cell.length_b   1.000
_cell.length_c   1.000
_cell.angle_alpha   90.00
_cell.angle_beta   90.00
_cell.angle_gamma   90.00
#
_symmetry.space_group_name_H-M   'P 1'
#
loop_
_entity.id
_entity.type
_entity.pdbx_description
1 polymer ?
#
loop_
_entity_poly.entity_id
_entity_poly.type
_entity_poly.pdbx_seq_one_letter_code
_entity_poly.pdbx_strand_id
1 'polypeptide(L)'
;MKKITTPREMRGLVILSEPENIKKIKKNVWYVKSQSKEHAFYRVNRKQYGRGGFKYEWTCDCPDHVYRHQICKHIYAVQFSLELKEAIEKDAPRAEAPHVWHGITCPMCSSTTVLKYGLRKTRFGKTQRYRCGACNYTFVENQGFKHMKHDPKIITLALDLYFKGVSLRKIADHLKQFHEIEVAQTTPMRWIKKYLKLLAHYVEKNKVNTGKIWHSDEMTVFIKKEG
;
A
#
# COMPACT_ATOMS: atom_id res chain seq x y z
N MET A 1 -2.51 20.05 -2.87
CA MET A 1 -1.93 20.68 -1.67
C MET A 1 -1.94 22.18 -1.86
N LYS A 2 -2.41 22.96 -0.87
CA LYS A 2 -2.36 24.44 -0.95
C LYS A 2 -0.89 24.86 -1.06
N LYS A 3 -0.58 25.81 -1.96
CA LYS A 3 0.78 26.36 -2.06
C LYS A 3 1.11 27.04 -0.73
N ILE A 4 2.19 26.61 -0.10
CA ILE A 4 2.73 27.26 1.09
C ILE A 4 3.39 28.55 0.62
N THR A 5 2.94 29.69 1.14
CA THR A 5 3.33 31.01 0.61
C THR A 5 3.92 31.92 1.67
N THR A 6 3.64 31.69 2.96
CA THR A 6 4.08 32.60 4.01
C THR A 6 5.19 32.02 4.90
N PRO A 7 6.11 32.84 5.43
CA PRO A 7 7.14 32.39 6.38
C PRO A 7 6.56 31.74 7.65
N ARG A 8 5.34 32.11 8.05
CA ARG A 8 4.66 31.52 9.21
C ARG A 8 4.17 30.10 8.96
N GLU A 9 3.66 29.83 7.75
CA GLU A 9 3.29 28.49 7.31
C GLU A 9 4.52 27.58 7.25
N MET A 10 5.61 28.04 6.64
CA MET A 10 6.87 27.28 6.58
C MET A 10 7.36 26.87 7.98
N ARG A 11 7.37 27.82 8.93
CA ARG A 11 7.73 27.52 10.33
C ARG A 11 6.76 26.56 11.00
N GLY A 12 5.48 26.60 10.66
CA GLY A 12 4.48 25.64 11.14
C GLY A 12 4.77 24.21 10.65
N LEU A 13 5.23 24.04 9.42
CA LEU A 13 5.64 22.73 8.89
C LEU A 13 6.88 22.18 9.59
N VAL A 14 7.87 23.03 9.87
CA VAL A 14 9.06 22.62 10.64
C VAL A 14 8.67 22.10 12.03
N ILE A 15 7.69 22.72 12.69
CA ILE A 15 7.18 22.22 13.97
C ILE A 15 6.53 20.85 13.80
N LEU A 16 5.76 20.64 12.72
CA LEU A 16 5.08 19.38 12.43
C LEU A 16 6.05 18.24 12.09
N SER A 17 7.16 18.52 11.42
CA SER A 17 8.09 17.49 10.94
C SER A 17 8.84 16.76 12.04
N GLU A 18 8.95 17.36 13.23
CA GLU A 18 9.60 16.75 14.37
C GLU A 18 8.59 16.00 15.25
N PRO A 19 8.91 14.75 15.66
CA PRO A 19 8.06 14.01 16.58
C PRO A 19 7.96 14.72 17.94
N GLU A 20 6.85 14.51 18.65
CA GLU A 20 6.54 15.07 19.98
C GLU A 20 6.29 16.58 20.08
N ASN A 21 6.51 17.35 19.02
CA ASN A 21 6.30 18.80 19.04
C ASN A 21 4.82 19.22 19.14
N ILE A 22 3.89 18.34 18.77
CA ILE A 22 2.45 18.57 18.88
C ILE A 22 1.82 17.46 19.71
N LYS A 23 1.28 17.81 20.88
CA LYS A 23 0.60 16.89 21.80
C LYS A 23 -0.87 17.26 21.91
N LYS A 24 -1.78 16.36 21.50
CA LYS A 24 -3.23 16.57 21.62
C LYS A 24 -3.66 16.23 23.06
N ILE A 25 -4.29 17.18 23.75
CA ILE A 25 -4.74 16.99 25.14
C ILE A 25 -6.19 16.56 25.17
N LYS A 26 -7.06 17.32 24.48
CA LYS A 26 -8.51 17.12 24.44
C LYS A 26 -9.02 17.31 23.02
N LYS A 27 -10.32 17.06 22.80
CA LYS A 27 -10.99 17.46 21.56
C LYS A 27 -10.80 18.97 21.38
N ASN A 28 -10.19 19.38 20.27
CA ASN A 28 -9.93 20.77 19.90
C ASN A 28 -8.90 21.55 20.76
N VAL A 29 -8.05 20.85 21.52
CA VAL A 29 -6.99 21.47 22.36
C VAL A 29 -5.66 20.74 22.17
N TRP A 30 -4.60 21.49 21.89
CA TRP A 30 -3.24 20.97 21.66
C TRP A 30 -2.18 21.78 22.41
N TYR A 31 -1.10 21.11 22.82
CA TYR A 31 0.17 21.75 23.17
C TYR A 31 1.13 21.67 21.99
N VAL A 32 1.79 22.79 21.70
CA VAL A 32 2.76 22.92 20.62
C VAL A 32 4.07 23.47 21.20
N LYS A 33 5.19 22.77 20.96
CA LYS A 33 6.50 23.15 21.50
C LYS A 33 6.96 24.50 20.94
N SER A 34 7.61 25.30 21.78
CA SER A 34 8.29 26.52 21.36
C SER A 34 9.59 26.20 20.65
N GLN A 35 9.87 26.89 19.54
CA GLN A 35 11.17 26.84 18.87
C GLN A 35 12.21 27.81 19.47
N SER A 36 11.80 28.71 20.37
CA SER A 36 12.68 29.76 20.91
C SER A 36 12.98 29.58 22.38
N LYS A 37 12.12 28.87 23.12
CA LYS A 37 12.29 28.58 24.53
C LYS A 37 12.39 27.08 24.71
N GLU A 38 13.49 26.62 25.25
CA GLU A 38 13.70 25.22 25.59
C GLU A 38 12.63 24.78 26.61
N HIS A 39 12.03 23.61 26.40
CA HIS A 39 10.95 23.03 27.21
C HIS A 39 9.61 23.80 27.31
N ALA A 40 9.44 24.95 26.65
CA ALA A 40 8.17 25.66 26.69
C ALA A 40 7.16 25.10 25.67
N PHE A 41 5.89 25.03 26.06
CA PHE A 41 4.77 24.66 25.19
C PHE A 41 3.70 25.75 25.21
N TYR A 42 3.07 25.95 24.06
CA TYR A 42 1.95 26.87 23.87
C TYR A 42 0.66 26.09 23.63
N ARG A 43 -0.42 26.53 24.25
CA ARG A 43 -1.76 25.96 24.07
C ARG A 43 -2.43 26.56 22.83
N VAL A 44 -2.83 25.69 21.91
CA VAL A 44 -3.64 26.01 20.74
C VAL A 44 -5.03 25.45 20.92
N ASN A 45 -6.05 26.29 20.72
CA ASN A 45 -7.46 25.92 20.81
C ASN A 45 -8.19 26.28 19.52
N ARG A 46 -9.16 25.45 19.13
CA ARG A 46 -10.15 25.83 18.11
C ARG A 46 -11.57 25.78 18.66
N LYS A 47 -12.35 26.83 18.42
CA LYS A 47 -13.78 26.90 18.75
C LYS A 47 -14.60 26.92 17.47
N GLN A 48 -15.68 26.15 17.45
CA GLN A 48 -16.59 26.13 16.31
C GLN A 48 -17.55 27.32 16.40
N TYR A 49 -17.77 28.03 15.30
CA TYR A 49 -18.73 29.14 15.24
C TYR A 49 -19.56 29.12 13.96
N GLY A 50 -20.73 29.75 14.01
CA GLY A 50 -21.68 29.85 12.88
C GLY A 50 -22.65 28.66 12.76
N ARG A 51 -23.80 28.90 12.11
CA ARG A 51 -24.79 27.84 11.76
C ARG A 51 -24.22 27.00 10.61
N GLY A 52 -24.08 25.69 10.81
CA GLY A 52 -23.63 24.74 9.77
C GLY A 52 -22.28 24.06 10.00
N GLY A 53 -21.53 24.41 11.05
CA GLY A 53 -20.47 23.54 11.61
C GLY A 53 -19.12 23.42 10.88
N PHE A 54 -18.86 24.24 9.85
CA PHE A 54 -17.59 24.17 9.10
C PHE A 54 -16.59 25.31 9.39
N LYS A 55 -16.94 26.29 10.25
CA LYS A 55 -16.04 27.41 10.58
C LYS A 55 -15.46 27.25 11.98
N TYR A 56 -14.15 27.47 12.08
CA TYR A 56 -13.39 27.38 13.31
C TYR A 56 -12.61 28.66 13.58
N GLU A 57 -12.73 29.17 14.79
CA GLU A 57 -11.93 30.25 15.33
C GLU A 57 -10.74 29.65 16.07
N TRP A 58 -9.55 30.11 15.73
CA TRP A 58 -8.29 29.58 16.25
C TRP A 58 -7.65 30.56 17.22
N THR A 59 -7.21 30.06 18.36
CA THR A 59 -6.53 30.85 19.39
C THR A 59 -5.28 30.13 19.87
N CYS A 60 -4.23 30.90 20.16
CA CYS A 60 -2.97 30.40 20.71
C CYS A 60 -2.45 31.35 21.79
N ASP A 61 -1.94 30.82 22.89
CA ASP A 61 -1.36 31.62 23.98
C ASP A 61 0.09 32.09 23.73
N CYS A 62 0.64 31.83 22.54
CA CYS A 62 1.98 32.28 22.20
C CYS A 62 2.03 33.82 22.00
N PRO A 63 3.16 34.48 22.34
CA PRO A 63 3.31 35.92 22.18
C PRO A 63 2.99 36.43 20.76
N ASP A 64 3.37 35.68 19.72
CA ASP A 64 3.13 36.05 18.32
C ASP A 64 1.63 36.21 18.02
N HIS A 65 0.79 35.30 18.51
CA HIS A 65 -0.66 35.38 18.32
C HIS A 65 -1.30 36.41 19.25
N VAL A 66 -0.86 36.46 20.51
CA VAL A 66 -1.41 37.38 21.52
C VAL A 66 -1.20 38.84 21.13
N TYR A 67 -0.01 39.20 20.64
CA TYR A 67 0.29 40.59 20.27
C TYR A 67 -0.14 40.97 18.86
N ARG A 68 -0.10 40.05 17.89
CA ARG A 68 -0.40 40.37 16.48
C ARG A 68 -1.82 40.04 16.06
N HIS A 69 -2.56 39.26 16.84
CA HIS A 69 -3.90 38.76 16.52
C HIS A 69 -4.01 38.09 15.13
N GLN A 70 -2.91 37.47 14.67
CA GLN A 70 -2.82 36.76 13.39
C GLN A 70 -2.51 35.28 13.62
N ILE A 71 -2.76 34.44 12.62
CA ILE A 71 -2.43 33.01 12.68
C ILE A 71 -0.92 32.86 12.84
N CYS A 72 -0.51 32.31 13.98
CA CYS A 72 0.90 32.06 14.30
C CYS A 72 1.35 30.70 13.76
N LYS A 73 2.66 30.46 13.77
CA LYS A 73 3.26 29.17 13.37
C LYS A 73 2.71 27.97 14.14
N HIS A 74 2.33 28.14 15.42
CA HIS A 74 1.78 27.04 16.23
C HIS A 74 0.36 26.65 15.78
N ILE A 75 -0.46 27.63 15.37
CA ILE A 75 -1.79 27.36 14.80
C ILE A 75 -1.63 26.65 13.46
N TYR A 76 -0.72 27.12 12.59
CA TYR A 76 -0.41 26.46 11.33
C TYR A 76 0.05 25.01 11.53
N ALA A 77 0.96 24.76 12.49
CA ALA A 77 1.43 23.41 12.80
C ALA A 77 0.27 22.46 13.15
N VAL A 78 -0.70 22.92 13.95
CA VAL A 78 -1.89 22.12 14.29
C VAL A 78 -2.81 21.94 13.08
N GLN A 79 -3.04 22.99 12.27
CA GLN A 79 -3.85 22.89 11.05
C GLN A 79 -3.27 21.86 10.08
N PHE A 80 -1.96 21.93 9.81
CA PHE A 80 -1.28 20.94 8.97
C PHE A 80 -1.33 19.54 9.58
N SER A 81 -1.20 19.39 10.89
CA SER A 81 -1.33 18.09 11.56
C SER A 81 -2.71 17.46 11.35
N LEU A 82 -3.76 18.28 11.27
CA LEU A 82 -5.12 17.81 11.04
C LEU A 82 -5.35 17.49 9.56
N GLU A 83 -4.90 18.35 8.66
CA GLU A 83 -4.96 18.09 7.21
C GLU A 83 -4.18 16.81 6.85
N LEU A 84 -3.00 16.59 7.45
CA LEU A 84 -2.22 15.37 7.27
C LEU A 84 -2.95 14.14 7.82
N LYS A 85 -3.57 14.23 9.00
CA LYS A 85 -4.37 13.12 9.54
C LYS A 85 -5.56 12.78 8.65
N GLU A 86 -6.29 13.78 8.16
CA GLU A 86 -7.39 13.56 7.22
C GLU A 86 -6.92 12.97 5.89
N ALA A 87 -5.74 13.38 5.39
CA ALA A 87 -5.15 12.81 4.19
C ALA A 87 -4.73 11.35 4.42
N ILE A 88 -4.06 11.05 5.54
CA ILE A 88 -3.72 9.68 5.94
C ILE A 88 -4.99 8.85 6.13
N GLU A 89 -6.08 9.37 6.68
CA GLU A 89 -7.33 8.62 6.83
C GLU A 89 -8.02 8.35 5.48
N LYS A 90 -7.86 9.24 4.49
CA LYS A 90 -8.38 9.06 3.12
C LYS A 90 -7.52 8.11 2.27
N ASP A 91 -6.21 8.19 2.42
CA ASP A 91 -5.21 7.37 1.71
C ASP A 91 -4.89 6.07 2.45
N ALA A 92 -5.26 5.97 3.74
CA ALA A 92 -5.23 4.72 4.46
C ALA A 92 -5.96 3.71 3.58
N PRO A 93 -5.33 2.56 3.27
CA PRO A 93 -6.01 1.54 2.50
C PRO A 93 -7.34 1.33 3.20
N ARG A 94 -8.46 1.60 2.50
CA ARG A 94 -9.79 1.11 2.90
C ARG A 94 -9.53 -0.29 3.40
N ALA A 95 -9.75 -0.52 4.71
CA ALA A 95 -9.48 -1.77 5.41
C ALA A 95 -9.58 -2.88 4.39
N GLU A 96 -8.41 -3.44 4.03
CA GLU A 96 -8.15 -4.23 2.83
C GLU A 96 -9.45 -4.60 2.13
N ALA A 97 -9.80 -3.90 1.04
CA ALA A 97 -10.96 -4.26 0.22
C ALA A 97 -10.99 -5.80 0.18
N PRO A 98 -12.01 -6.45 0.80
CA PRO A 98 -11.92 -7.84 1.18
C PRO A 98 -11.46 -8.56 -0.06
N HIS A 99 -10.29 -9.22 0.02
CA HIS A 99 -9.64 -9.90 -1.10
C HIS A 99 -10.72 -10.32 -2.07
N VAL A 100 -10.82 -9.69 -3.24
CA VAL A 100 -12.00 -9.81 -4.11
C VAL A 100 -12.23 -11.30 -4.30
N TRP A 101 -13.16 -11.86 -3.51
CA TRP A 101 -13.47 -13.27 -3.51
C TRP A 101 -14.31 -13.38 -4.76
N HIS A 102 -13.64 -13.63 -5.89
CA HIS A 102 -14.32 -14.08 -7.08
C HIS A 102 -14.95 -15.40 -6.65
N GLY A 103 -16.25 -15.36 -6.33
CA GLY A 103 -17.01 -16.54 -5.98
C GLY A 103 -16.67 -17.64 -6.98
N ILE A 104 -16.38 -18.83 -6.47
CA ILE A 104 -15.87 -19.94 -7.28
C ILE A 104 -16.89 -20.20 -8.40
N THR A 105 -16.49 -19.95 -9.64
CA THR A 105 -17.31 -20.21 -10.83
C THR A 105 -16.88 -21.49 -11.51
N CYS A 106 -17.82 -22.15 -12.17
CA CYS A 106 -17.51 -23.30 -12.99
C CYS A 106 -16.68 -22.89 -14.21
N PRO A 107 -15.50 -23.49 -14.47
CA PRO A 107 -14.69 -23.16 -15.64
C PRO A 107 -15.29 -23.63 -16.97
N MET A 108 -16.31 -24.50 -16.94
CA MET A 108 -16.95 -25.03 -18.15
C MET A 108 -18.18 -24.22 -18.57
N CYS A 109 -19.05 -23.86 -17.62
CA CYS A 109 -20.32 -23.18 -17.91
C CYS A 109 -20.49 -21.83 -17.22
N SER A 110 -19.46 -21.35 -16.49
CA SER A 110 -19.46 -20.08 -15.74
C SER A 110 -20.56 -19.94 -14.68
N SER A 111 -21.28 -21.02 -14.34
CA SER A 111 -22.27 -21.02 -13.27
C SER A 111 -21.61 -20.77 -11.91
N THR A 112 -22.26 -19.93 -11.10
CA THR A 112 -21.90 -19.64 -9.70
C THR A 112 -22.41 -20.72 -8.73
N THR A 113 -23.26 -21.63 -9.19
CA THR A 113 -23.81 -22.72 -8.39
C THR A 113 -22.77 -23.84 -8.27
N VAL A 114 -21.93 -23.75 -7.24
CA VAL A 114 -20.82 -24.66 -7.01
C VAL A 114 -20.89 -25.27 -5.60
N LEU A 115 -20.77 -26.59 -5.52
CA LEU A 115 -20.84 -27.39 -4.30
C LEU A 115 -19.45 -27.94 -3.95
N LYS A 116 -19.12 -28.03 -2.65
CA LYS A 116 -17.91 -28.73 -2.19
C LYS A 116 -18.03 -30.23 -2.48
N TYR A 117 -17.03 -30.81 -3.13
CA TYR A 117 -17.03 -32.21 -3.58
C TYR A 117 -15.75 -32.95 -3.13
N GLY A 118 -15.60 -33.13 -1.82
CA GLY A 118 -14.48 -33.87 -1.22
C GLY A 118 -13.10 -33.22 -1.41
N LEU A 119 -12.05 -33.95 -1.05
CA LEU A 119 -10.67 -33.48 -1.05
C LEU A 119 -9.81 -34.30 -2.02
N ARG A 120 -9.00 -33.63 -2.84
CA ARG A 120 -7.93 -34.25 -3.60
C ARG A 120 -6.67 -34.31 -2.73
N LYS A 121 -6.16 -35.50 -2.46
CA LYS A 121 -4.84 -35.67 -1.85
C LYS A 121 -3.77 -35.47 -2.94
N THR A 122 -2.85 -34.56 -2.70
CA THR A 122 -1.63 -34.36 -3.51
C THR A 122 -0.42 -34.62 -2.62
N ARG A 123 0.77 -34.78 -3.21
CA ARG A 123 2.03 -34.93 -2.45
C ARG A 123 2.30 -33.76 -1.49
N PHE A 124 1.71 -32.59 -1.73
CA PHE A 124 1.95 -31.35 -0.98
C PHE A 124 0.81 -30.97 -0.05
N GLY A 125 -0.27 -31.76 -0.01
CA GLY A 125 -1.42 -31.49 0.85
C GLY A 125 -2.76 -31.86 0.25
N LYS A 126 -3.82 -31.55 0.98
CA LYS A 126 -5.21 -31.77 0.57
C LYS A 126 -5.74 -30.52 -0.10
N THR A 127 -6.23 -30.63 -1.33
CA THR A 127 -6.86 -29.52 -2.05
C THR A 127 -8.36 -29.76 -2.18
N GLN A 128 -9.17 -28.73 -1.92
CA GLN A 128 -10.62 -28.81 -2.06
C GLN A 128 -11.02 -29.03 -3.52
N ARG A 129 -11.89 -30.02 -3.76
CA ARG A 129 -12.56 -30.21 -5.05
C ARG A 129 -13.96 -29.62 -4.97
N TYR A 130 -14.44 -29.17 -6.11
CA TYR A 130 -15.75 -28.56 -6.27
C TYR A 130 -16.49 -29.22 -7.42
N ARG A 131 -17.82 -29.31 -7.34
CA ARG A 131 -18.70 -29.81 -8.39
C ARG A 131 -19.71 -28.73 -8.74
N CYS A 132 -19.86 -28.43 -10.02
CA CYS A 132 -20.88 -27.51 -10.50
C CYS A 132 -22.27 -28.15 -10.40
N GLY A 133 -23.24 -27.43 -9.85
CA GLY A 133 -24.64 -27.87 -9.79
C GLY A 133 -25.35 -27.83 -11.15
N ALA A 134 -24.91 -26.97 -12.07
CA ALA A 134 -25.54 -26.82 -13.39
C ALA A 134 -25.04 -27.85 -14.42
N CYS A 135 -23.73 -28.06 -14.53
CA CYS A 135 -23.14 -28.96 -15.55
C CYS A 135 -22.49 -30.23 -14.97
N ASN A 136 -22.55 -30.44 -13.65
CA ASN A 136 -21.90 -31.56 -12.94
C ASN A 136 -20.38 -31.66 -13.10
N TYR A 137 -19.73 -30.70 -13.76
CA TYR A 137 -18.28 -30.69 -13.94
C TYR A 137 -17.57 -30.54 -12.59
N THR A 138 -16.57 -31.39 -12.36
CA THR A 138 -15.77 -31.38 -11.13
C THR A 138 -14.42 -30.72 -11.39
N PHE A 139 -14.08 -29.72 -10.58
CA PHE A 139 -12.86 -28.93 -10.73
C PHE A 139 -12.22 -28.58 -9.40
N VAL A 140 -11.05 -27.95 -9.46
CA VAL A 140 -10.34 -27.39 -8.32
C VAL A 140 -10.22 -25.90 -8.57
N GLU A 141 -10.41 -25.10 -7.53
CA GLU A 141 -10.29 -23.65 -7.60
C GLU A 141 -8.89 -23.24 -8.09
N ASN A 142 -8.85 -22.37 -9.09
CA ASN A 142 -7.60 -21.89 -9.67
C ASN A 142 -7.22 -20.54 -9.05
N GLN A 143 -6.46 -20.57 -7.97
CA GLN A 143 -5.89 -19.35 -7.35
C GLN A 143 -4.67 -18.79 -8.10
N GLY A 144 -4.52 -19.08 -9.40
CA GLY A 144 -3.36 -18.64 -10.21
C GLY A 144 -2.14 -19.57 -10.14
N PHE A 145 -2.18 -20.63 -9.33
CA PHE A 145 -1.10 -21.61 -9.17
C PHE A 145 -1.46 -23.00 -9.71
N LYS A 146 -2.47 -23.09 -10.59
CA LYS A 146 -2.85 -24.37 -11.21
C LYS A 146 -1.64 -25.02 -11.91
N HIS A 147 -1.52 -26.33 -11.72
CA HIS A 147 -0.42 -27.18 -12.22
C HIS A 147 0.97 -26.84 -11.65
N MET A 148 1.06 -26.06 -10.58
CA MET A 148 2.33 -25.85 -9.89
C MET A 148 2.55 -26.92 -8.82
N LYS A 149 3.76 -27.47 -8.77
CA LYS A 149 4.17 -28.48 -7.82
C LYS A 149 4.46 -27.90 -6.43
N HIS A 150 5.03 -26.69 -6.40
CA HIS A 150 5.45 -26.03 -5.17
C HIS A 150 4.34 -25.13 -4.62
N ASP A 151 4.40 -24.87 -3.31
CA ASP A 151 3.47 -23.99 -2.62
C ASP A 151 3.45 -22.59 -3.28
N PRO A 152 2.26 -22.00 -3.52
CA PRO A 152 2.10 -20.62 -3.96
C PRO A 152 3.01 -19.60 -3.25
N LYS A 153 3.22 -19.76 -1.93
CA LYS A 153 4.09 -18.87 -1.13
C LYS A 153 5.55 -18.92 -1.56
N ILE A 154 6.05 -20.11 -1.91
CA ILE A 154 7.43 -20.29 -2.37
C ILE A 154 7.63 -19.68 -3.75
N ILE A 155 6.65 -19.86 -4.62
CA ILE A 155 6.68 -19.32 -5.98
C ILE A 155 6.62 -17.79 -5.94
N THR A 156 5.74 -17.22 -5.11
CA THR A 156 5.64 -15.76 -4.93
C THR A 156 6.90 -15.17 -4.32
N LEU A 157 7.52 -15.83 -3.34
CA LEU A 157 8.82 -15.42 -2.81
C LEU A 157 9.90 -15.39 -3.90
N ALA A 158 9.95 -16.41 -4.77
CA ALA A 158 10.91 -16.44 -5.86
C ALA A 158 10.69 -15.28 -6.86
N LEU A 159 9.44 -14.88 -7.10
CA LEU A 159 9.11 -13.71 -7.93
C LEU A 159 9.54 -12.40 -7.24
N ASP A 160 9.26 -12.24 -5.95
CA ASP A 160 9.66 -11.06 -5.16
C ASP A 160 11.19 -10.88 -5.17
N LEU A 161 11.95 -11.94 -4.90
CA LEU A 161 13.42 -11.92 -4.96
C LEU A 161 13.94 -11.54 -6.35
N TYR A 162 13.28 -12.01 -7.41
CA TYR A 162 13.65 -11.63 -8.78
C TYR A 162 13.42 -10.14 -9.03
N PHE A 163 12.29 -9.57 -8.61
CA PHE A 163 12.02 -8.13 -8.74
C PHE A 163 12.96 -7.27 -7.88
N LYS A 164 13.49 -7.82 -6.79
CA LYS A 164 14.56 -7.20 -5.98
C LYS A 164 15.96 -7.33 -6.61
N GLY A 165 16.08 -7.90 -7.80
CA GLY A 165 17.35 -8.02 -8.52
C GLY A 165 18.23 -9.20 -8.10
N VAL A 166 17.69 -10.17 -7.36
CA VAL A 166 18.45 -11.36 -6.95
C VAL A 166 18.61 -12.31 -8.15
N SER A 167 19.84 -12.80 -8.36
CA SER A 167 20.11 -13.73 -9.46
C SER A 167 19.42 -15.08 -9.24
N LEU A 168 19.05 -15.75 -10.34
CA LEU A 168 18.33 -17.04 -10.28
C LEU A 168 19.04 -18.12 -9.45
N ARG A 169 20.39 -18.11 -9.42
CA ARG A 169 21.18 -19.04 -8.60
C ARG A 169 21.03 -18.72 -7.12
N LYS A 170 21.12 -17.44 -6.75
CA LYS A 170 20.90 -16.97 -5.38
C LYS A 170 19.46 -17.21 -4.93
N ILE A 171 18.47 -17.11 -5.83
CA ILE A 171 17.08 -17.48 -5.53
C ILE A 171 17.00 -18.97 -5.19
N ALA A 172 17.56 -19.84 -6.02
CA ALA A 172 17.55 -21.29 -5.75
C ALA A 172 18.27 -21.64 -4.43
N ASP A 173 19.40 -21.00 -4.15
CA ASP A 173 20.15 -21.15 -2.89
C ASP A 173 19.33 -20.66 -1.69
N HIS A 174 18.67 -19.51 -1.79
CA HIS A 174 17.76 -18.99 -0.75
C HIS A 174 16.62 -19.97 -0.45
N LEU A 175 16.00 -20.56 -1.48
CA LEU A 175 14.95 -21.56 -1.30
C LEU A 175 15.45 -22.82 -0.60
N LYS A 176 16.70 -23.22 -0.86
CA LYS A 176 17.33 -24.34 -0.18
C LYS A 176 17.61 -24.02 1.29
N GLN A 177 18.16 -22.84 1.59
CA GLN A 177 18.56 -22.45 2.94
C GLN A 177 17.39 -22.16 3.88
N PHE A 178 16.36 -21.45 3.41
CA PHE A 178 15.27 -20.96 4.27
C PHE A 178 14.01 -21.83 4.23
N HIS A 179 13.86 -22.65 3.19
CA HIS A 179 12.65 -23.46 2.99
C HIS A 179 12.93 -24.94 2.74
N GLU A 180 14.20 -25.39 2.83
CA GLU A 180 14.61 -26.78 2.58
C GLU A 180 14.16 -27.32 1.21
N ILE A 181 13.94 -26.41 0.25
CA ILE A 181 13.48 -26.75 -1.10
C ILE A 181 14.67 -26.70 -2.05
N GLU A 182 15.18 -27.87 -2.39
CA GLU A 182 16.22 -28.00 -3.40
C GLU A 182 15.63 -27.96 -4.80
N VAL A 183 15.96 -26.90 -5.54
CA VAL A 183 15.52 -26.69 -6.93
C VAL A 183 16.68 -26.28 -7.80
N ALA A 184 16.72 -26.76 -9.03
CA ALA A 184 17.64 -26.26 -10.03
C ALA A 184 17.33 -24.78 -10.37
N GLN A 185 18.36 -24.01 -10.75
CA GLN A 185 18.23 -22.61 -11.21
C GLN A 185 17.16 -22.42 -12.30
N THR A 186 16.95 -23.42 -13.15
CA THR A 186 15.96 -23.40 -14.23
C THR A 186 14.52 -23.40 -13.72
N THR A 187 14.27 -23.86 -12.49
CA THR A 187 12.92 -23.93 -11.90
C THR A 187 12.40 -22.53 -11.54
N PRO A 188 13.09 -21.69 -10.74
CA PRO A 188 12.73 -20.28 -10.56
C PRO A 188 12.59 -19.53 -11.88
N MET A 189 13.49 -19.78 -12.85
CA MET A 189 13.40 -19.16 -14.19
C MET A 189 12.07 -19.47 -14.89
N ARG A 190 11.61 -20.73 -14.83
CA ARG A 190 10.33 -21.14 -15.42
C ARG A 190 9.14 -20.49 -14.72
N TRP A 191 9.18 -20.36 -13.40
CA TRP A 191 8.15 -19.64 -12.64
C TRP A 191 8.10 -18.19 -13.07
N ILE A 192 9.24 -17.49 -13.04
CA ILE A 192 9.36 -16.09 -13.44
C ILE A 192 8.81 -15.87 -14.86
N LYS A 193 9.25 -16.67 -15.84
CA LYS A 193 8.74 -16.58 -17.22
C LYS A 193 7.22 -16.79 -17.31
N LYS A 194 6.66 -17.74 -16.55
CA LYS A 194 5.21 -18.00 -16.55
C LYS A 194 4.42 -16.82 -15.99
N TYR A 195 4.83 -16.29 -14.83
CA TYR A 195 4.08 -15.24 -14.14
C TYR A 195 4.31 -13.85 -14.74
N LEU A 196 5.47 -13.57 -15.33
CA LEU A 196 5.69 -12.35 -16.10
C LEU A 196 4.75 -12.27 -17.31
N LYS A 197 4.47 -13.38 -17.99
CA LYS A 197 3.47 -13.40 -19.08
C LYS A 197 2.07 -13.04 -18.58
N LEU A 198 1.68 -13.55 -17.41
CA LEU A 198 0.39 -13.22 -16.81
C LEU A 198 0.31 -11.74 -16.42
N LEU A 199 1.39 -11.19 -15.85
CA LEU A 199 1.49 -9.77 -15.52
C LEU A 199 1.46 -8.89 -16.76
N ALA A 200 2.13 -9.27 -17.84
CA ALA A 200 2.10 -8.53 -19.10
C ALA A 200 0.67 -8.38 -19.64
N HIS A 201 -0.09 -9.47 -19.71
CA HIS A 201 -1.50 -9.42 -20.12
C HIS A 201 -2.37 -8.57 -19.18
N TYR A 202 -2.08 -8.59 -17.87
CA TYR A 202 -2.79 -7.74 -16.91
C TYR A 202 -2.52 -6.25 -17.16
N VAL A 203 -1.26 -5.87 -17.39
CA VAL A 203 -0.85 -4.48 -17.67
C VAL A 203 -1.44 -4.00 -19.00
N GLU A 204 -1.45 -4.85 -20.03
CA GLU A 204 -2.05 -4.54 -21.33
C GLU A 204 -3.56 -4.30 -21.25
N LYS A 205 -4.26 -5.08 -20.43
CA LYS A 205 -5.70 -4.93 -20.21
C LYS A 205 -6.04 -3.67 -19.40
N ASN A 206 -5.20 -3.34 -18.42
CA ASN A 206 -5.42 -2.23 -17.50
C ASN A 206 -4.49 -1.05 -17.85
N LYS A 207 -4.57 -0.55 -19.09
CA LYS A 207 -3.85 0.66 -19.46
C LYS A 207 -4.32 1.83 -18.59
N VAL A 208 -3.41 2.38 -17.81
CA VAL A 208 -3.66 3.56 -16.99
C VAL A 208 -3.74 4.79 -17.90
N ASN A 209 -4.69 5.68 -17.66
CA ASN A 209 -4.73 6.98 -18.33
C ASN A 209 -3.52 7.80 -17.89
N THR A 210 -2.52 7.94 -18.75
CA THR A 210 -1.33 8.75 -18.49
C THR A 210 -1.60 10.23 -18.80
N GLY A 211 -0.90 11.12 -18.09
CA GLY A 211 -0.95 12.56 -18.34
C GLY A 211 -0.21 12.95 -19.62
N LYS A 212 -0.24 14.24 -19.98
CA LYS A 212 0.39 14.76 -21.20
C LYS A 212 1.92 14.87 -21.14
N ILE A 213 2.52 14.79 -19.95
CA ILE A 213 3.96 14.99 -19.74
C ILE A 213 4.61 13.63 -19.59
N TRP A 214 5.63 13.37 -20.41
CA TRP A 214 6.43 12.14 -20.39
C TRP A 214 7.83 12.44 -19.89
N HIS A 215 8.28 11.68 -18.91
CA HIS A 215 9.69 11.62 -18.51
C HIS A 215 10.31 10.38 -19.15
N SER A 216 11.46 10.54 -19.79
CA SER A 216 12.23 9.45 -20.38
C SER A 216 13.60 9.44 -19.72
N ASP A 217 14.07 8.25 -19.35
CA ASP A 217 15.39 8.00 -18.78
C ASP A 217 16.06 6.88 -19.60
N GLU A 218 17.36 6.99 -19.83
CA GLU A 218 18.12 6.08 -20.68
C GLU A 218 19.01 5.16 -19.85
N MET A 219 18.98 3.86 -20.15
CA MET A 219 19.80 2.84 -19.48
C MET A 219 20.47 1.92 -20.50
N THR A 220 21.78 1.72 -20.38
CA THR A 220 22.55 0.80 -21.21
C THR A 220 22.64 -0.58 -20.56
N VAL A 221 22.27 -1.63 -21.31
CA VAL A 221 22.39 -3.03 -20.87
C VAL A 221 23.18 -3.83 -21.90
N PHE A 222 24.20 -4.55 -21.43
CA PHE A 222 24.99 -5.44 -22.28
C PHE A 222 24.22 -6.74 -22.55
N ILE A 223 23.68 -6.88 -23.76
CA ILE A 223 22.98 -8.08 -24.20
C ILE A 223 23.88 -8.82 -25.19
N LYS A 224 24.12 -10.11 -24.93
CA LYS A 224 24.79 -10.97 -25.90
C LYS A 224 23.78 -11.31 -27.01
N LYS A 225 24.02 -10.84 -28.25
CA LYS A 225 23.25 -11.31 -29.41
C LYS A 225 23.64 -12.77 -29.67
N GLU A 226 22.67 -13.67 -29.65
CA GLU A 226 22.84 -14.99 -30.27
C GLU A 226 22.80 -14.77 -31.80
N GLY A 227 23.85 -15.24 -32.48
CA GLY A 227 23.95 -15.23 -33.94
C GLY A 227 23.34 -16.49 -34.54
#